data_AF-A0A963H798-F1
#
_entry.id   AF-A0A963H798-F1
#
_cell.length_a   1.000
_cell.length_b   1.000
_cell.length_c   1.000
_cell.angle_alpha   90.00
_cell.angle_beta   90.00
_cell.angle_gamma   90.00
#
_symmetry.space_group_name_H-M   'P 1'
#
loop_
_entity.id
_entity.type
_entity.pdbx_description
1 polymer ?
#
loop_
_entity_poly.entity_id
_entity_poly.type
_entity_poly.pdbx_seq_one_letter_code
_entity_poly.pdbx_strand_id
1 'polypeptide(L)'
;YGYIKNLCKDGGYYWVFAHIRPQFDGNGEISGYRSVRRAPKPSAVAAVEELYASMRRAEQASTPDKAIAAGLDVLRGFLASRGQSYEQMVVSL
;
A
#
# COMPACT_ATOMS: atom_id res chain seq x y z
N TYR A 1 -5.70 6.23 -1.26
CA TYR A 1 -5.59 5.25 -2.36
C TYR A 1 -4.49 4.24 -2.05
N GLY A 2 -4.41 3.11 -2.76
CA GLY A 2 -3.28 2.18 -2.63
C GLY A 2 -3.27 1.07 -3.69
N TYR A 3 -2.12 0.43 -3.86
CA TYR A 3 -1.94 -0.77 -4.70
C TYR A 3 -1.97 -2.01 -3.80
N ILE A 4 -2.83 -2.97 -4.13
CA ILE A 4 -3.09 -4.14 -3.28
C ILE A 4 -2.87 -5.42 -4.09
N LYS A 5 -1.99 -6.30 -3.59
CA LYS A 5 -1.79 -7.66 -4.09
C LYS A 5 -2.72 -8.61 -3.32
N ASN A 6 -3.71 -9.15 -3.99
CA ASN A 6 -4.68 -10.07 -3.41
C ASN A 6 -4.32 -11.51 -3.74
N LEU A 7 -4.44 -12.41 -2.76
CA LEU A 7 -4.29 -13.85 -2.92
C LEU A 7 -5.58 -14.45 -3.48
N CYS A 8 -5.48 -15.18 -4.59
CA CYS A 8 -6.56 -15.98 -5.15
C CYS A 8 -6.73 -17.29 -4.39
N LYS A 9 -7.92 -17.90 -4.49
CA LYS A 9 -8.21 -19.22 -3.88
C LYS A 9 -7.29 -20.33 -4.43
N ASP A 10 -6.84 -20.20 -5.66
CA ASP A 10 -5.93 -21.14 -6.34
C ASP A 10 -4.44 -20.91 -5.99
N GLY A 11 -4.12 -19.96 -5.10
CA GLY A 11 -2.75 -19.62 -4.72
C GLY A 11 -2.08 -18.59 -5.63
N GLY A 12 -2.74 -18.16 -6.72
CA GLY A 12 -2.28 -17.06 -7.57
C GLY A 12 -2.46 -15.69 -6.92
N TYR A 13 -2.04 -14.64 -7.61
CA TYR A 13 -2.24 -13.25 -7.16
C TYR A 13 -2.79 -12.35 -8.25
N TYR A 14 -3.54 -11.33 -7.86
CA TYR A 14 -3.92 -10.22 -8.73
C TYR A 14 -3.75 -8.88 -8.04
N TRP A 15 -3.47 -7.85 -8.84
CA TRP A 15 -3.25 -6.50 -8.36
C TRP A 15 -4.46 -5.61 -8.61
N VAL A 16 -4.78 -4.74 -7.65
CA VAL A 16 -5.77 -3.67 -7.81
C VAL A 16 -5.21 -2.33 -7.37
N PHE A 17 -5.58 -1.27 -8.08
CA PHE A 17 -5.52 0.09 -7.58
C PHE A 17 -6.84 0.41 -6.88
N ALA A 18 -6.80 0.64 -5.56
CA ALA A 18 -7.97 0.75 -4.72
C ALA A 18 -8.11 2.13 -4.05
N HIS A 19 -9.35 2.59 -3.97
CA HIS A 19 -9.77 3.70 -3.13
C HIS A 19 -10.74 3.17 -2.08
N ILE A 20 -10.34 3.23 -0.81
CA ILE A 20 -11.15 2.78 0.33
C ILE A 20 -11.61 4.01 1.10
N ARG A 21 -12.92 4.13 1.32
CA ARG A 21 -13.53 5.23 2.09
C ARG A 21 -14.51 4.70 3.12
N PRO A 22 -14.57 5.30 4.33
CA PRO A 22 -15.61 4.96 5.29
C PRO A 22 -16.98 5.30 4.71
N GLN A 23 -17.96 4.49 5.05
CA GLN A 23 -19.38 4.79 4.91
C GLN A 23 -19.93 5.13 6.28
N PHE A 24 -20.77 6.15 6.33
CA PHE A 24 -21.38 6.62 7.57
C PHE A 24 -22.88 6.29 7.56
N ASP A 25 -23.44 5.93 8.72
CA ASP A 25 -24.87 5.76 8.90
C ASP A 25 -25.60 7.11 9.10
N GLY A 26 -26.89 7.05 9.43
CA GLY A 26 -27.70 8.24 9.70
C GLY A 26 -27.28 9.03 10.95
N ASN A 27 -26.50 8.43 11.85
CA ASN A 27 -25.98 9.07 13.07
C ASN A 27 -24.57 9.64 12.85
N GLY A 28 -23.98 9.46 11.66
CA GLY A 28 -22.61 9.86 11.37
C GLY A 28 -21.55 8.90 11.90
N GLU A 29 -21.93 7.69 12.33
CA GLU A 29 -21.00 6.65 12.76
C GLU A 29 -20.54 5.79 11.57
N ILE A 30 -19.33 5.23 11.63
CA ILE A 30 -18.82 4.38 10.55
C ILE A 30 -19.60 3.06 10.54
N SER A 31 -20.39 2.85 9.49
CA SER A 31 -21.15 1.61 9.27
C SER A 31 -20.42 0.59 8.39
N GLY A 32 -19.34 1.00 7.73
CA GLY A 32 -18.52 0.12 6.91
C GLY A 32 -17.51 0.85 6.05
N TYR A 33 -16.90 0.14 5.11
CA TYR A 33 -15.94 0.71 4.16
C TYR A 33 -16.28 0.29 2.74
N ARG A 34 -16.25 1.25 1.82
CA ARG A 34 -16.43 1.00 0.38
C ARG A 34 -15.08 1.05 -0.32
N SER A 35 -14.80 0.01 -1.11
CA SER A 35 -13.60 -0.08 -1.96
C SER A 35 -13.98 0.02 -3.44
N VAL A 36 -13.51 1.05 -4.12
CA VAL A 36 -13.55 1.12 -5.60
C VAL A 36 -12.20 0.63 -6.12
N ARG A 37 -12.23 -0.32 -7.05
CA ARG A 37 -11.03 -1.02 -7.56
C ARG A 37 -10.92 -0.84 -9.06
N ARG A 38 -9.69 -0.65 -9.55
CA ARG A 38 -9.34 -0.58 -10.96
C ARG A 38 -8.12 -1.46 -11.23
N ALA A 39 -7.97 -1.91 -12.46
CA ALA A 39 -6.72 -2.52 -12.90
C ALA A 39 -5.60 -1.47 -12.81
N PRO A 40 -4.49 -1.75 -12.11
CA PRO A 40 -3.36 -0.84 -12.04
C PRO A 40 -2.56 -0.87 -13.35
N LYS A 41 -1.80 0.20 -13.62
CA LYS A 41 -0.81 0.19 -14.70
C LYS A 41 0.32 -0.80 -14.37
N PRO A 42 0.84 -1.58 -15.33
CA PRO A 42 1.97 -2.48 -15.09
C PRO A 42 3.21 -1.77 -14.52
N SER A 43 3.51 -0.55 -15.00
CA SER A 43 4.62 0.26 -14.49
C SER A 43 4.46 0.64 -13.02
N ALA A 44 3.24 0.93 -12.59
CA ALA A 44 2.94 1.24 -11.20
C ALA A 44 3.13 0.01 -10.30
N VAL A 45 2.71 -1.17 -10.78
CA VAL A 45 2.94 -2.43 -10.07
C VAL A 45 4.44 -2.68 -9.88
N ALA A 46 5.24 -2.55 -10.94
CA ALA A 46 6.69 -2.75 -10.86
C ALA A 46 7.35 -1.81 -9.83
N ALA A 47 6.98 -0.52 -9.84
CA ALA A 47 7.51 0.46 -8.88
C ALA A 47 7.13 0.13 -7.42
N VAL A 48 5.89 -0.30 -7.19
CA VAL A 48 5.42 -0.68 -5.84
C VAL A 48 6.07 -1.99 -5.38
N GLU A 49 6.26 -2.97 -6.27
CA GLU A 49 6.93 -4.23 -5.94
C GLU A 49 8.39 -3.99 -5.52
N GLU A 50 9.11 -3.10 -6.20
CA GLU A 50 10.49 -2.74 -5.85
C GLU A 50 10.58 -2.05 -4.47
N LEU A 51 9.68 -1.10 -4.21
CA LEU A 51 9.60 -0.43 -2.92
C LEU A 51 9.28 -1.43 -1.80
N TYR A 52 8.28 -2.29 -2.01
CA TYR A 52 7.89 -3.31 -1.04
C TYR A 52 9.01 -4.32 -0.78
N ALA A 53 9.75 -4.74 -1.81
CA ALA A 53 10.91 -5.61 -1.65
C ALA A 53 11.99 -4.96 -0.77
N SER A 54 12.17 -3.64 -0.87
CA SER A 54 13.10 -2.89 -0.02
C SER A 54 12.62 -2.80 1.44
N MET A 55 11.32 -2.56 1.65
CA MET A 55 10.72 -2.58 2.99
C MET A 55 10.85 -3.96 3.64
N ARG A 56 10.53 -5.04 2.90
CA ARG A 56 10.68 -6.42 3.38
C ARG A 56 12.11 -6.79 3.76
N ARG A 57 13.11 -6.32 2.97
CA ARG A 57 14.52 -6.54 3.32
C ARG A 57 14.89 -5.88 4.65
N ALA A 58 14.40 -4.66 4.91
CA ALA A 58 14.64 -3.97 6.17
C ALA A 58 13.93 -4.66 7.36
N GLU A 59 12.70 -5.14 7.15
CA GLU A 59 11.97 -5.94 8.15
C GLU A 59 12.73 -7.22 8.52
N GLN A 60 13.23 -7.95 7.51
CA GLN A 60 13.96 -9.21 7.70
C GLN A 60 15.34 -9.03 8.36
N ALA A 61 15.97 -7.87 8.16
CA ALA A 61 17.25 -7.54 8.79
C ALA A 61 17.12 -7.03 10.24
N SER A 62 15.88 -6.89 10.73
CA SER A 62 15.58 -6.33 12.05
C SER A 62 15.09 -7.39 13.03
N THR A 63 15.09 -7.06 14.33
CA THR A 63 14.45 -7.90 15.35
C THR A 63 12.92 -7.83 15.23
N PRO A 64 12.17 -8.87 15.66
CA PRO A 64 10.72 -8.90 15.48
C PRO A 64 9.97 -7.68 16.05
N ASP A 65 10.44 -7.11 17.16
CA ASP A 65 9.89 -5.90 17.79
C ASP A 65 10.13 -4.62 16.97
N LYS A 66 11.12 -4.62 16.07
CA LYS A 66 11.52 -3.46 15.25
C LYS A 66 11.21 -3.62 13.76
N ALA A 67 10.84 -4.82 13.31
CA ALA A 67 10.67 -5.13 11.89
C ALA A 67 9.73 -4.12 11.17
N ILE A 68 8.53 -3.91 11.71
CA ILE A 68 7.54 -2.99 11.12
C ILE A 68 8.10 -1.56 11.04
N ALA A 69 8.78 -1.09 12.09
CA ALA A 69 9.38 0.24 12.11
C ALA A 69 10.46 0.38 11.03
N ALA A 70 11.33 -0.62 10.87
CA ALA A 70 12.37 -0.61 9.85
C ALA A 70 11.79 -0.58 8.42
N GLY A 71 10.75 -1.36 8.14
CA GLY A 71 10.04 -1.30 6.86
C GLY A 71 9.39 0.07 6.63
N LEU A 72 8.80 0.66 7.66
CA LEU A 72 8.16 1.97 7.57
C LEU A 72 9.18 3.10 7.35
N ASP A 73 10.38 3.00 7.92
CA ASP A 73 11.44 3.98 7.72
C ASP A 73 11.96 3.97 6.28
N VAL A 74 12.00 2.81 5.61
CA VAL A 74 12.27 2.72 4.16
C VAL A 74 11.22 3.51 3.37
N LEU A 75 9.93 3.31 3.67
CA LEU A 75 8.84 4.04 3.00
C LEU A 75 8.95 5.55 3.26
N ARG A 76 9.19 5.97 4.50
CA ARG A 76 9.34 7.39 4.86
C ARG A 76 10.54 8.02 4.16
N GLY A 77 11.68 7.34 4.13
CA GLY A 77 12.88 7.81 3.43
C GLY A 77 12.65 7.94 1.92
N PHE A 78 11.99 6.96 1.31
CA PHE A 78 11.60 7.01 -0.10
C PHE A 78 10.72 8.23 -0.41
N LEU A 79 9.66 8.45 0.40
CA LEU A 79 8.76 9.59 0.24
C LEU A 79 9.47 10.93 0.46
N ALA A 80 10.30 11.02 1.49
CA ALA A 80 11.10 12.22 1.79
C ALA A 80 12.08 12.57 0.66
N SER A 81 12.76 11.57 0.08
CA SER A 81 13.68 11.76 -1.05
C SER A 81 13.03 12.36 -2.30
N ARG A 82 11.70 12.20 -2.42
CA ARG A 82 10.90 12.73 -3.54
C ARG A 82 10.12 13.98 -3.18
N GLY A 83 10.14 14.40 -1.91
CA GLY A 83 9.29 15.49 -1.41
C GLY A 83 7.79 15.22 -1.59
N GLN A 84 7.36 13.95 -1.56
CA GLN A 84 5.99 13.53 -1.83
C GLN A 84 5.32 12.93 -0.60
N SER A 85 4.02 13.17 -0.43
CA SER A 85 3.20 12.38 0.47
C SER A 85 2.92 10.99 -0.11
N TYR A 86 2.50 10.05 0.74
CA TYR A 86 2.08 8.72 0.28
C TYR A 86 0.96 8.81 -0.77
N GLU A 87 -0.02 9.69 -0.55
CA GLU A 87 -1.13 9.84 -1.49
C GLU A 87 -0.68 10.41 -2.84
N GLN A 88 0.21 11.39 -2.84
CA GLN A 88 0.81 11.93 -4.07
C GLN A 88 1.62 10.87 -4.81
N MET A 89 2.41 10.07 -4.09
CA MET A 89 3.17 8.96 -4.67
C MET A 89 2.20 7.95 -5.32
N VAL A 90 1.19 7.49 -4.58
CA VAL A 90 0.24 6.48 -5.08
C VAL A 90 -0.52 6.94 -6.33
N VAL A 91 -0.95 8.21 -6.38
CA VAL A 91 -1.74 8.75 -7.49
C VAL A 91 -0.87 9.13 -8.70
N SER A 92 0.43 9.37 -8.52
CA SER A 92 1.35 9.76 -9.61
C SER A 92 1.93 8.59 -10.40
N LEU A 93 1.85 7.36 -9.88
CA LEU A 93 2.22 6.13 -10.59
C LEU A 93 1.20 5.76 -11.68
#